data_AF-A0A948E7U6-F1
#
_entry.id   AF-A0A948E7U6-F1
#
_cell.length_a   1.000
_cell.length_b   1.000
_cell.length_c   1.000
_cell.angle_alpha   90.00
_cell.angle_beta   90.00
_cell.angle_gamma   90.00
#
_symmetry.space_group_name_H-M   'P 1'
#
loop_
_entity.id
_entity.type
_entity.pdbx_description
1 polymer ?
#
loop_
_entity_poly.entity_id
_entity_poly.type
_entity_poly.pdbx_seq_one_letter_code
_entity_poly.pdbx_strand_id
1 'polypeptide(L)'
;MFAAHSRTAEPVAEKFIALERAKKSEPAVSLEEHRNRSAMARVLAELMPRPEQYTDSFPLSFSIYMDAMNQLWAFAQQIRQVPPLNTIGDFDDAMEGLHCISSGDALIGQAFHDCAVYFDRVVGEAQESLASVTLAMFREWKVSPDLVHVLSSMEWSRMGLYYYEGEKEGRVLLRDFLSGELFEAVNPLGHEAQQNELWFTRLLPPIEGFFDEYVVFVDPYVIEADEENAWREYFGRVLPPETSPAHGSA
;
A
#
# COMPACT_ATOMS: atom_id res chain seq x y z
N MET A 1 -27.47 27.38 -18.35
CA MET A 1 -26.63 26.65 -19.33
C MET A 1 -25.18 27.02 -19.03
N PHE A 2 -24.59 26.35 -18.04
CA PHE A 2 -23.20 26.58 -17.64
C PHE A 2 -22.33 25.62 -18.45
N ALA A 3 -21.40 26.17 -19.22
CA ALA A 3 -20.51 25.43 -20.09
C ALA A 3 -19.64 24.46 -19.26
N ALA A 4 -19.75 23.17 -19.58
CA ALA A 4 -18.87 22.13 -19.10
C ALA A 4 -17.44 22.42 -19.58
N HIS A 5 -16.61 22.96 -18.70
CA HIS A 5 -15.15 22.84 -18.82
C HIS A 5 -14.75 21.55 -18.11
N SER A 6 -15.01 20.42 -18.76
CA SER A 6 -14.30 19.19 -18.46
C SER A 6 -12.90 19.33 -19.05
N ARG A 7 -11.97 19.89 -18.27
CA ARG A 7 -10.55 19.56 -18.45
C ARG A 7 -10.39 18.21 -17.76
N THR A 8 -10.28 17.14 -18.53
CA THR A 8 -9.90 15.83 -17.99
C THR A 8 -8.54 16.00 -17.33
N ALA A 9 -8.48 15.89 -16.02
CA ALA A 9 -7.23 15.92 -15.26
C ALA A 9 -6.31 14.82 -15.80
N GLU A 10 -5.18 15.21 -16.38
CA GLU A 10 -4.22 14.26 -16.94
C GLU A 10 -3.40 13.62 -15.81
N PRO A 11 -3.41 12.27 -15.67
CA PRO A 11 -2.70 11.54 -14.63
C PRO A 11 -1.20 11.86 -14.60
N VAL A 12 -0.65 11.93 -13.38
CA VAL A 12 0.78 12.12 -13.10
C VAL A 12 1.61 11.00 -13.73
N ALA A 13 1.14 9.75 -13.65
CA ALA A 13 1.82 8.62 -14.26
C ALA A 13 1.92 8.77 -15.79
N GLU A 14 0.83 9.18 -16.44
CA GLU A 14 0.79 9.37 -17.90
C GLU A 14 1.74 10.48 -18.36
N LYS A 15 1.79 11.60 -17.62
CA LYS A 15 2.75 12.69 -17.88
C LYS A 15 4.19 12.19 -17.79
N PHE A 16 4.51 11.41 -16.77
CA PHE A 16 5.85 10.86 -16.60
C PHE A 16 6.22 9.90 -17.73
N ILE A 17 5.32 8.97 -18.07
CA ILE A 17 5.52 8.01 -19.16
C ILE A 17 5.68 8.74 -20.50
N ALA A 18 4.90 9.80 -20.75
CA ALA A 18 5.02 10.62 -21.95
C ALA A 18 6.36 11.35 -22.03
N LEU A 19 6.83 11.94 -20.92
CA LEU A 19 8.16 12.57 -20.84
C LEU A 19 9.29 11.58 -21.13
N GLU A 20 9.21 10.37 -20.59
CA GLU A 20 10.22 9.33 -20.84
C GLU A 20 10.19 8.82 -22.28
N ARG A 21 9.00 8.66 -22.88
CA ARG A 21 8.87 8.30 -24.31
C ARG A 21 9.44 9.39 -25.21
N ALA A 22 9.20 10.67 -24.89
CA ALA A 22 9.72 11.81 -25.65
C ALA A 22 11.27 11.85 -25.62
N LYS A 23 11.90 11.68 -24.46
CA LYS A 23 13.37 11.61 -24.33
C LYS A 23 13.99 10.47 -25.15
N LYS A 24 13.33 9.32 -25.25
CA LYS A 24 13.80 8.18 -26.07
C LYS A 24 13.79 8.46 -27.58
N SER A 25 13.03 9.46 -28.03
CA SER A 25 12.89 9.81 -29.45
C SER A 25 13.88 10.88 -29.93
N GLU A 26 14.66 11.48 -29.03
CA GLU A 26 15.71 12.44 -29.39
C GLU A 26 17.02 11.72 -29.82
N PRO A 27 17.72 12.22 -30.86
CA PRO A 27 19.00 11.64 -31.29
C PRO A 27 20.06 11.83 -30.20
N ALA A 28 20.51 10.71 -29.64
CA ALA A 28 21.37 10.63 -28.45
C ALA A 28 22.61 11.54 -28.51
N VAL A 29 22.73 12.45 -27.54
CA VAL A 29 23.94 13.24 -27.29
C VAL A 29 24.52 12.86 -25.92
N SER A 30 25.83 12.59 -25.90
CA SER A 30 26.72 12.43 -24.75
C SER A 30 26.62 11.13 -23.92
N LEU A 31 27.77 10.45 -23.82
CA LEU A 31 28.05 9.27 -23.01
C LEU A 31 27.81 9.46 -21.49
N GLU A 32 27.61 10.70 -21.01
CA GLU A 32 27.12 10.95 -19.65
C GLU A 32 25.65 10.57 -19.45
N GLU A 33 24.78 10.63 -20.48
CA GLU A 33 23.40 10.16 -20.39
C GLU A 33 23.28 8.63 -20.40
N HIS A 34 24.31 7.95 -20.93
CA HIS A 34 24.42 6.49 -20.83
C HIS A 34 24.72 6.03 -19.38
N ARG A 35 25.30 6.89 -18.53
CA ARG A 35 25.41 6.64 -17.08
C ARG A 35 24.05 6.70 -16.38
N ASN A 36 23.11 7.53 -16.84
CA ASN A 36 21.72 7.53 -16.32
C ASN A 36 20.94 6.27 -16.73
N ARG A 37 21.20 5.72 -17.93
CA ARG A 37 20.68 4.39 -18.32
C ARG A 37 21.20 3.25 -17.42
N SER A 38 22.42 3.38 -16.89
CA SER A 38 22.97 2.45 -15.91
C SER A 38 22.36 2.62 -14.52
N ALA A 39 21.81 3.78 -14.17
CA ALA A 39 21.16 4.00 -12.88
C ALA A 39 19.88 3.18 -12.77
N MET A 40 18.96 3.25 -13.75
CA MET A 40 17.71 2.45 -13.74
C MET A 40 17.95 0.92 -13.81
N ALA A 41 18.93 0.49 -14.60
CA ALA A 41 19.31 -0.94 -14.65
C ALA A 41 20.00 -1.40 -13.35
N ARG A 42 20.70 -0.50 -12.66
CA ARG A 42 21.30 -0.72 -11.35
C ARG A 42 20.25 -0.67 -10.24
N VAL A 43 19.24 0.18 -10.36
CA VAL A 43 18.05 0.27 -9.52
C VAL A 43 17.30 -1.04 -9.57
N LEU A 44 16.97 -1.55 -10.77
CA LEU A 44 16.34 -2.87 -10.93
C LEU A 44 17.22 -4.03 -10.44
N ALA A 45 18.54 -3.87 -10.40
CA ALA A 45 19.48 -4.86 -9.85
C ALA A 45 19.72 -4.71 -8.32
N GLU A 46 19.50 -3.53 -7.75
CA GLU A 46 19.61 -3.19 -6.32
C GLU A 46 18.26 -3.33 -5.59
N LEU A 47 17.13 -3.26 -6.32
CA LEU A 47 15.75 -3.50 -5.87
C LEU A 47 15.46 -4.98 -5.55
N MET A 48 16.48 -5.79 -5.27
CA MET A 48 16.27 -7.11 -4.69
C MET A 48 16.58 -7.02 -3.19
N PRO A 49 15.57 -6.95 -2.31
CA PRO A 49 15.78 -7.43 -0.96
C PRO A 49 16.07 -8.95 -1.08
N ARG A 50 17.03 -9.41 -0.30
CA ARG A 50 17.32 -10.85 -0.24
C ARG A 50 16.21 -11.45 0.63
N PRO A 51 15.35 -12.35 0.11
CA PRO A 51 14.28 -12.96 0.91
C PRO A 51 14.79 -13.57 2.22
N GLU A 52 16.06 -14.00 2.21
CA GLU A 52 16.85 -14.46 3.35
C GLU A 52 16.76 -13.57 4.61
N GLN A 53 16.48 -12.26 4.48
CA GLN A 53 16.49 -11.34 5.62
C GLN A 53 15.22 -11.44 6.49
N TYR A 54 14.11 -11.95 5.95
CA TYR A 54 12.82 -12.03 6.66
C TYR A 54 12.25 -13.45 6.76
N THR A 55 12.63 -14.36 5.84
CA THR A 55 12.10 -15.74 5.80
C THR A 55 12.43 -16.56 7.04
N ASP A 56 13.49 -16.20 7.77
CA ASP A 56 13.92 -16.93 8.97
C ASP A 56 13.17 -16.49 10.24
N SER A 57 12.50 -15.34 10.23
CA SER A 57 11.87 -14.73 11.41
C SER A 57 10.35 -14.52 11.29
N PHE A 58 9.81 -14.57 10.07
CA PHE A 58 8.39 -14.30 9.81
C PHE A 58 7.77 -15.33 8.85
N PRO A 59 6.43 -15.47 8.86
CA PRO A 59 5.72 -16.23 7.83
C PRO A 59 6.10 -15.77 6.42
N LEU A 60 6.13 -16.71 5.48
CA LEU A 60 6.53 -16.44 4.10
C LEU A 60 5.59 -15.44 3.41
N SER A 61 4.28 -15.52 3.68
CA SER A 61 3.26 -14.60 3.17
C SER A 61 3.55 -13.14 3.57
N PHE A 62 3.86 -12.90 4.85
CA PHE A 62 4.30 -11.58 5.33
C PHE A 62 5.63 -11.15 4.69
N SER A 63 6.60 -12.06 4.59
CA SER A 63 7.92 -11.77 4.02
C SER A 63 7.83 -11.30 2.56
N ILE A 64 6.94 -11.87 1.76
CA ILE A 64 6.71 -11.46 0.36
C ILE A 64 6.13 -10.03 0.29
N TYR A 65 5.18 -9.70 1.17
CA TYR A 65 4.63 -8.35 1.23
C TYR A 65 5.68 -7.32 1.69
N MET A 66 6.49 -7.67 2.68
CA MET A 66 7.60 -6.81 3.13
C MET A 66 8.64 -6.59 2.03
N ASP A 67 8.99 -7.64 1.29
CA ASP A 67 9.89 -7.56 0.15
C ASP A 67 9.34 -6.60 -0.91
N ALA A 68 8.09 -6.79 -1.31
CA ALA A 68 7.42 -5.92 -2.29
C ALA A 68 7.38 -4.45 -1.82
N MET A 69 7.03 -4.21 -0.55
CA MET A 69 7.01 -2.85 0.02
C MET A 69 8.40 -2.20 0.01
N ASN A 70 9.45 -2.95 0.35
CA ASN A 70 10.83 -2.46 0.30
C ASN A 70 11.24 -2.08 -1.14
N GLN A 71 10.83 -2.87 -2.13
CA GLN A 71 11.06 -2.53 -3.55
C GLN A 71 10.32 -1.26 -3.96
N LEU A 72 9.05 -1.13 -3.56
CA LEU A 72 8.27 0.08 -3.81
C LEU A 72 8.93 1.30 -3.16
N TRP A 73 9.30 1.20 -1.88
CA TRP A 73 9.97 2.26 -1.13
C TRP A 73 11.26 2.71 -1.83
N ALA A 74 12.16 1.76 -2.13
CA ALA A 74 13.45 2.06 -2.73
C ALA A 74 13.30 2.73 -4.10
N PHE A 75 12.33 2.29 -4.90
CA PHE A 75 12.01 2.91 -6.18
C PHE A 75 11.41 4.32 -5.99
N ALA A 76 10.47 4.45 -5.06
CA ALA A 76 9.80 5.70 -4.76
C ALA A 76 10.78 6.79 -4.28
N GLN A 77 11.84 6.43 -3.54
CA GLN A 77 12.89 7.37 -3.15
C GLN A 77 13.65 7.95 -4.34
N GLN A 78 13.80 7.18 -5.41
CA GLN A 78 14.57 7.60 -6.59
C GLN A 78 13.73 8.46 -7.54
N ILE A 79 12.45 8.11 -7.74
CA ILE A 79 11.58 8.86 -8.65
C ILE A 79 11.12 10.20 -8.07
N ARG A 80 11.11 10.35 -6.73
CA ARG A 80 10.80 11.62 -6.04
C ARG A 80 11.69 12.78 -6.47
N GLN A 81 12.88 12.49 -7.00
CA GLN A 81 13.81 13.52 -7.49
C GLN A 81 13.51 13.99 -8.91
N VAL A 82 12.51 13.40 -9.59
CA VAL A 82 12.21 13.68 -11.01
C VAL A 82 10.89 14.44 -11.15
N PRO A 83 10.87 15.65 -11.77
CA PRO A 83 9.62 16.35 -12.06
C PRO A 83 8.71 15.53 -13.00
N PRO A 84 7.38 15.48 -12.77
CA PRO A 84 6.59 16.24 -11.78
C PRO A 84 6.48 15.59 -10.39
N LEU A 85 7.11 14.44 -10.15
CA LEU A 85 6.97 13.65 -8.91
C LEU A 85 7.63 14.29 -7.69
N ASN A 86 8.50 15.28 -7.90
CA ASN A 86 9.03 16.12 -6.82
C ASN A 86 7.93 16.91 -6.07
N THR A 87 6.78 17.18 -6.69
CA THR A 87 5.62 17.78 -6.00
C THR A 87 4.95 16.83 -5.00
N ILE A 88 5.21 15.52 -5.10
CA ILE A 88 4.83 14.50 -4.12
C ILE A 88 5.85 14.46 -2.96
N GLY A 89 7.09 14.94 -3.20
CA GLY A 89 8.19 14.94 -2.24
C GLY A 89 8.03 15.90 -1.05
N ASP A 90 7.25 16.99 -1.19
CA ASP A 90 6.92 17.92 -0.09
C ASP A 90 6.04 17.27 1.03
N PHE A 91 5.77 15.96 0.94
CA PHE A 91 4.82 15.24 1.79
C PHE A 91 5.47 14.45 2.95
N ASP A 92 6.74 14.03 2.84
CA ASP A 92 7.42 13.33 3.94
C ASP A 92 7.45 14.21 5.21
N ASP A 93 7.68 15.52 5.04
CA ASP A 93 7.68 16.52 6.11
C ASP A 93 6.31 16.66 6.81
N ALA A 94 5.20 16.35 6.13
CA ALA A 94 3.85 16.43 6.70
C ALA A 94 3.48 15.17 7.52
N MET A 95 4.19 14.06 7.30
CA MET A 95 3.89 12.75 7.88
C MET A 95 4.91 12.30 8.95
N GLU A 96 5.97 13.08 9.18
CA GLU A 96 6.95 12.85 10.26
C GLU A 96 6.26 12.59 11.63
N GLY A 97 5.11 13.20 11.87
CA GLY A 97 4.33 13.00 13.10
C GLY A 97 3.67 11.61 13.26
N LEU A 98 3.51 10.83 12.18
CA LEU A 98 2.90 9.49 12.24
C LEU A 98 3.89 8.40 12.65
N HIS A 99 5.20 8.62 12.45
CA HIS A 99 6.25 7.74 13.01
C HIS A 99 6.16 7.65 14.54
N CYS A 100 5.52 8.61 15.20
CA CYS A 100 5.39 8.69 16.65
C CYS A 100 4.20 7.93 17.24
N ILE A 101 3.34 7.28 16.44
CA ILE A 101 2.14 6.61 16.96
C ILE A 101 2.42 5.15 17.39
N SER A 102 3.54 4.52 16.98
CA SER A 102 3.79 3.11 17.35
C SER A 102 4.29 2.90 18.78
N SER A 103 3.99 1.70 19.28
CA SER A 103 4.23 1.09 20.59
C SER A 103 5.70 1.01 21.07
N GLY A 104 6.62 1.75 20.47
CA GLY A 104 8.05 1.80 20.83
C GLY A 104 8.96 0.96 19.95
N ASP A 105 8.43 0.15 19.02
CA ASP A 105 9.20 -0.53 17.98
C ASP A 105 9.23 0.30 16.69
N ALA A 106 10.44 0.63 16.24
CA ALA A 106 10.69 1.43 15.06
C ALA A 106 10.28 0.74 13.75
N LEU A 107 10.33 -0.60 13.68
CA LEU A 107 9.92 -1.33 12.47
C LEU A 107 8.40 -1.23 12.26
N ILE A 108 7.65 -1.24 13.36
CA ILE A 108 6.18 -1.21 13.38
C ILE A 108 5.67 0.17 12.94
N GLY A 109 6.22 1.23 13.53
CA GLY A 109 5.85 2.61 13.17
C GLY A 109 6.20 2.94 11.74
N GLN A 110 7.29 2.37 11.22
CA GLN A 110 7.70 2.53 9.84
C GLN A 110 6.71 1.88 8.86
N ALA A 111 6.26 0.64 9.10
CA ALA A 111 5.34 -0.05 8.19
C ALA A 111 3.98 0.66 8.08
N PHE A 112 3.45 1.18 9.20
CA PHE A 112 2.23 1.98 9.20
C PHE A 112 2.41 3.29 8.43
N HIS A 113 3.49 4.03 8.72
CA HIS A 113 3.83 5.26 8.02
C HIS A 113 3.96 5.02 6.50
N ASP A 114 4.73 4.01 6.11
CA ASP A 114 4.97 3.68 4.71
C ASP A 114 3.66 3.32 4.00
N CYS A 115 2.80 2.54 4.63
CA CYS A 115 1.49 2.25 4.03
C CYS A 115 0.66 3.52 3.79
N ALA A 116 0.61 4.41 4.78
CA ALA A 116 -0.13 5.66 4.68
C ALA A 116 0.43 6.59 3.59
N VAL A 117 1.76 6.67 3.47
CA VAL A 117 2.44 7.52 2.48
C VAL A 117 2.33 6.95 1.07
N TYR A 118 2.56 5.66 0.89
CA TYR A 118 2.65 5.07 -0.44
C TYR A 118 1.30 4.70 -1.04
N PHE A 119 0.40 4.13 -0.25
CA PHE A 119 -0.86 3.57 -0.76
C PHE A 119 -2.06 4.48 -0.51
N ASP A 120 -2.19 5.05 0.70
CA ASP A 120 -3.42 5.74 1.10
C ASP A 120 -3.47 7.20 0.68
N ARG A 121 -2.31 7.87 0.63
CA ARG A 121 -2.28 9.27 0.23
C ARG A 121 -2.40 9.39 -1.28
N VAL A 122 -3.48 10.04 -1.70
CA VAL A 122 -3.70 10.43 -3.09
C VAL A 122 -3.40 11.90 -3.33
N VAL A 123 -2.83 12.21 -4.49
CA VAL A 123 -2.48 13.56 -4.93
C VAL A 123 -3.07 13.87 -6.30
N GLY A 124 -3.20 15.17 -6.58
CA GLY A 124 -3.70 15.67 -7.85
C GLY A 124 -5.20 15.41 -8.07
N GLU A 125 -5.69 15.95 -9.18
CA GLU A 125 -7.10 15.84 -9.56
C GLU A 125 -7.49 14.41 -10.00
N ALA A 126 -6.51 13.57 -10.36
CA ALA A 126 -6.70 12.17 -10.73
C ALA A 126 -6.72 11.22 -9.51
N GLN A 127 -6.46 11.72 -8.30
CA GLN A 127 -6.43 10.94 -7.06
C GLN A 127 -5.45 9.74 -7.13
N GLU A 128 -4.25 9.97 -7.65
CA GLU A 128 -3.21 8.95 -7.73
C GLU A 128 -2.39 8.90 -6.43
N SER A 129 -2.14 7.69 -5.92
CA SER A 129 -1.15 7.45 -4.87
C SER A 129 0.25 7.22 -5.47
N LEU A 130 1.30 7.33 -4.64
CA LEU A 130 2.66 7.05 -5.09
C LEU A 130 2.83 5.59 -5.54
N ALA A 131 2.10 4.67 -4.91
CA ALA A 131 1.97 3.28 -5.35
C ALA A 131 1.31 3.19 -6.73
N SER A 132 0.18 3.87 -6.96
CA SER A 132 -0.54 3.83 -8.25
C SER A 132 0.33 4.31 -9.41
N VAL A 133 1.09 5.39 -9.19
CA VAL A 133 2.03 5.94 -10.17
C VAL A 133 3.16 4.94 -10.43
N THR A 134 3.75 4.39 -9.37
CA THR A 134 4.82 3.40 -9.49
C THR A 134 4.34 2.15 -10.22
N LEU A 135 3.16 1.63 -9.90
CA LEU A 135 2.56 0.46 -10.54
C LEU A 135 2.31 0.71 -12.03
N ALA A 136 1.82 1.89 -12.41
CA ALA A 136 1.66 2.26 -13.81
C ALA A 136 3.01 2.24 -14.56
N MET A 137 4.07 2.74 -13.93
CA MET A 137 5.42 2.71 -14.50
C MET A 137 5.98 1.29 -14.59
N PHE A 138 5.82 0.46 -13.56
CA PHE A 138 6.25 -0.93 -13.55
C PHE A 138 5.58 -1.74 -14.67
N ARG A 139 4.29 -1.51 -14.91
CA ARG A 139 3.55 -2.12 -16.03
C ARG A 139 4.10 -1.68 -17.38
N GLU A 140 4.34 -0.39 -17.58
CA GLU A 140 4.95 0.14 -18.82
C GLU A 140 6.35 -0.44 -19.08
N TRP A 141 7.15 -0.59 -18.02
CA TRP A 141 8.51 -1.11 -18.11
C TRP A 141 8.60 -2.63 -18.07
N LYS A 142 7.46 -3.32 -17.95
CA LYS A 142 7.38 -4.79 -17.89
C LYS A 142 8.24 -5.37 -16.75
N VAL A 143 8.23 -4.70 -15.60
CA VAL A 143 8.72 -5.26 -14.33
C VAL A 143 7.94 -6.54 -14.02
N SER A 144 8.51 -7.43 -13.20
CA SER A 144 7.94 -8.73 -12.86
C SER A 144 6.42 -8.64 -12.59
N PRO A 145 5.59 -9.40 -13.33
CA PRO A 145 4.14 -9.43 -13.11
C PRO A 145 3.77 -9.83 -11.68
N ASP A 146 4.57 -10.69 -11.05
CA ASP A 146 4.36 -11.16 -9.68
C ASP A 146 4.51 -10.00 -8.67
N LEU A 147 5.54 -9.17 -8.83
CA LEU A 147 5.72 -7.98 -8.00
C LEU A 147 4.58 -6.99 -8.19
N VAL A 148 4.18 -6.75 -9.44
CA VAL A 148 3.05 -5.87 -9.76
C VAL A 148 1.76 -6.40 -9.13
N HIS A 149 1.54 -7.71 -9.14
CA HIS A 149 0.38 -8.34 -8.54
C HIS A 149 0.37 -8.14 -7.02
N VAL A 150 1.46 -8.47 -6.32
CA VAL A 150 1.57 -8.28 -4.86
C VAL A 150 1.37 -6.83 -4.46
N LEU A 151 2.03 -5.88 -5.13
CA LEU A 151 1.87 -4.46 -4.85
C LEU A 151 0.47 -3.93 -5.17
N SER A 152 -0.20 -4.48 -6.19
CA SER A 152 -1.60 -4.14 -6.47
C SER A 152 -2.52 -4.62 -5.35
N SER A 153 -2.29 -5.83 -4.80
CA SER A 153 -3.03 -6.32 -3.64
C SER A 153 -2.84 -5.42 -2.40
N MET A 154 -1.62 -4.92 -2.19
CA MET A 154 -1.35 -3.95 -1.13
C MET A 154 -2.07 -2.61 -1.36
N GLU A 155 -2.08 -2.11 -2.59
CA GLU A 155 -2.79 -0.87 -2.97
C GLU A 155 -4.30 -0.97 -2.74
N TRP A 156 -4.89 -2.15 -3.00
CA TRP A 156 -6.31 -2.39 -2.74
C TRP A 156 -6.66 -2.55 -1.26
N SER A 157 -5.68 -2.92 -0.43
CA SER A 157 -5.87 -2.98 1.02
C SER A 157 -5.90 -1.58 1.64
N ARG A 158 -6.51 -1.49 2.83
CA ARG A 158 -6.58 -0.26 3.64
C ARG A 158 -6.58 -0.60 5.11
N MET A 159 -6.32 0.39 5.95
CA MET A 159 -6.63 0.27 7.37
C MET A 159 -8.13 0.01 7.56
N GLY A 160 -8.46 -0.93 8.44
CA GLY A 160 -9.82 -1.33 8.77
C GLY A 160 -10.00 -1.55 10.26
N LEU A 161 -11.25 -1.66 10.68
CA LEU A 161 -11.64 -1.96 12.06
C LEU A 161 -12.09 -3.41 12.15
N TYR A 162 -11.46 -4.18 13.03
CA TYR A 162 -11.69 -5.63 13.14
C TYR A 162 -11.83 -6.04 14.60
N TYR A 163 -12.84 -6.84 14.91
CA TYR A 163 -12.94 -7.50 16.20
C TYR A 163 -12.08 -8.75 16.22
N TYR A 164 -11.27 -8.89 17.26
CA TYR A 164 -10.62 -10.15 17.57
C TYR A 164 -11.62 -11.15 18.17
N GLU A 165 -11.82 -12.28 17.48
CA GLU A 165 -12.77 -13.33 17.88
C GLU A 165 -12.10 -14.59 18.44
N GLY A 166 -10.76 -14.60 18.54
CA GLY A 166 -9.98 -15.72 19.03
C GLY A 166 -8.95 -16.21 18.01
N GLU A 167 -8.47 -17.42 18.23
CA GLU A 167 -7.48 -18.07 17.37
C GLU A 167 -7.97 -19.43 16.88
N LYS A 168 -7.56 -19.78 15.66
CA LYS A 168 -7.78 -21.09 15.05
C LYS A 168 -6.50 -21.51 14.35
N GLU A 169 -5.96 -22.66 14.75
CA GLU A 169 -4.77 -23.27 14.12
C GLU A 169 -3.55 -22.32 14.04
N GLY A 170 -3.38 -21.46 15.04
CA GLY A 170 -2.28 -20.48 15.10
C GLY A 170 -2.50 -19.23 14.24
N ARG A 171 -3.72 -19.01 13.74
CA ARG A 171 -4.16 -17.81 13.04
C ARG A 171 -5.18 -17.06 13.89
N VAL A 172 -5.13 -15.74 13.85
CA VAL A 172 -6.14 -14.89 14.50
C VAL A 172 -7.39 -14.83 13.64
N LEU A 173 -8.55 -14.82 14.30
CA LEU A 173 -9.86 -14.65 13.68
C LEU A 173 -10.29 -13.19 13.86
N LEU A 174 -10.44 -12.49 12.75
CA LEU A 174 -10.73 -11.07 12.71
C LEU A 174 -12.04 -10.82 11.97
N ARG A 175 -13.05 -10.30 12.67
CA ARG A 175 -14.32 -9.95 12.05
C ARG A 175 -14.36 -8.47 11.72
N ASP A 176 -14.58 -8.12 10.45
CA ASP A 176 -14.74 -6.72 10.04
C ASP A 176 -15.91 -6.07 10.78
N PHE A 177 -15.65 -4.89 11.31
CA PHE A 177 -16.58 -4.15 12.15
C PHE A 177 -17.87 -3.78 11.39
N LEU A 178 -17.76 -3.45 10.10
CA LEU A 178 -18.87 -2.98 9.27
C LEU A 178 -19.59 -4.14 8.57
N SER A 179 -18.86 -4.93 7.78
CA SER A 179 -19.44 -6.01 6.96
C SER A 179 -19.77 -7.25 7.77
N GLY A 180 -19.12 -7.45 8.92
CA GLY A 180 -19.23 -8.68 9.70
C GLY A 180 -18.54 -9.89 9.07
N GLU A 181 -17.80 -9.70 7.98
CA GLU A 181 -17.01 -10.76 7.34
C GLU A 181 -15.88 -11.22 8.26
N LEU A 182 -15.64 -12.53 8.30
CA LEU A 182 -14.61 -13.14 9.14
C LEU A 182 -13.37 -13.47 8.30
N PHE A 183 -12.21 -13.04 8.79
CA PHE A 183 -10.91 -13.23 8.16
C PHE A 183 -10.02 -14.08 9.06
N GLU A 184 -9.42 -15.13 8.49
CA GLU A 184 -8.36 -15.90 9.16
C GLU A 184 -7.02 -15.30 8.74
N ALA A 185 -6.27 -14.75 9.71
CA ALA A 185 -5.04 -14.04 9.43
C ALA A 185 -3.85 -14.54 10.25
N VAL A 186 -2.66 -14.52 9.66
CA VAL A 186 -1.43 -14.60 10.46
C VAL A 186 -1.19 -13.24 11.13
N ASN A 187 -0.66 -13.28 12.36
CA ASN A 187 -0.25 -12.11 13.14
C ASN A 187 1.29 -12.14 13.34
N PRO A 188 2.07 -11.74 12.31
CA PRO A 188 3.53 -11.92 12.29
C PRO A 188 4.26 -11.12 13.36
N LEU A 189 3.69 -9.98 13.75
CA LEU A 189 4.27 -9.07 14.74
C LEU A 189 3.91 -9.48 16.18
N GLY A 190 3.02 -10.47 16.35
CA GLY A 190 2.81 -11.13 17.63
C GLY A 190 2.04 -10.32 18.65
N HIS A 191 1.19 -9.37 18.21
CA HIS A 191 0.32 -8.63 19.12
C HIS A 191 -0.49 -9.58 20.03
N GLU A 192 -0.39 -9.39 21.34
CA GLU A 192 -1.11 -10.20 22.33
C GLU A 192 -2.56 -9.72 22.47
N ALA A 193 -3.47 -10.38 21.76
CA ALA A 193 -4.89 -10.05 21.72
C ALA A 193 -5.62 -10.36 23.03
N GLN A 194 -6.59 -9.51 23.40
CA GLN A 194 -7.65 -9.87 24.35
C GLN A 194 -8.98 -10.09 23.62
N GLN A 195 -9.82 -10.95 24.20
CA GLN A 195 -11.13 -11.27 23.63
C GLN A 195 -11.97 -10.01 23.40
N ASN A 196 -12.53 -9.87 22.20
CA ASN A 196 -13.37 -8.75 21.76
C ASN A 196 -12.64 -7.39 21.68
N GLU A 197 -11.31 -7.36 21.64
CA GLU A 197 -10.59 -6.15 21.28
C GLU A 197 -10.95 -5.69 19.87
N LEU A 198 -11.09 -4.36 19.71
CA LEU A 198 -11.29 -3.72 18.43
C LEU A 198 -9.95 -3.22 17.89
N TRP A 199 -9.48 -3.85 16.83
CA TRP A 199 -8.21 -3.56 16.19
C TRP A 199 -8.40 -2.60 15.03
N PHE A 200 -7.61 -1.54 15.00
CA PHE A 200 -7.37 -0.75 13.81
C PHE A 200 -6.05 -1.18 13.18
N THR A 201 -6.14 -2.03 12.14
CA THR A 201 -5.00 -2.62 11.43
C THR A 201 -5.24 -2.69 9.92
N ARG A 202 -4.22 -2.97 9.13
CA ARG A 202 -4.30 -3.25 7.70
C ARG A 202 -4.18 -4.77 7.50
N LEU A 203 -5.25 -5.38 6.99
CA LEU A 203 -5.21 -6.74 6.50
C LEU A 203 -4.81 -6.76 5.03
N LEU A 204 -3.79 -7.54 4.71
CA LEU A 204 -3.45 -7.86 3.32
C LEU A 204 -4.09 -9.19 2.93
N PRO A 205 -4.64 -9.29 1.71
CA PRO A 205 -5.32 -10.49 1.26
C PRO A 205 -4.34 -11.67 1.09
N PRO A 206 -4.83 -12.90 1.00
CA PRO A 206 -4.01 -14.02 0.59
C PRO A 206 -3.40 -13.79 -0.80
N ILE A 207 -2.15 -14.19 -0.99
CA ILE A 207 -1.54 -14.20 -2.32
C ILE A 207 -2.10 -15.42 -3.06
N GLU A 208 -2.99 -15.16 -4.02
CA GLU A 208 -3.75 -16.18 -4.73
C GLU A 208 -2.84 -17.28 -5.30
N GLY A 209 -3.20 -18.54 -5.05
CA GLY A 209 -2.46 -19.71 -5.53
C GLY A 209 -1.25 -20.11 -4.68
N PHE A 210 -0.88 -19.32 -3.66
CA PHE A 210 0.24 -19.64 -2.76
C PHE A 210 -0.19 -19.76 -1.29
N PHE A 211 -1.08 -18.89 -0.84
CA PHE A 211 -1.53 -18.82 0.57
C PHE A 211 -3.05 -18.66 0.64
N ASP A 212 -3.64 -19.06 1.77
CA ASP A 212 -5.06 -18.92 2.06
C ASP A 212 -5.34 -18.01 3.26
N GLU A 213 -4.30 -17.62 4.02
CA GLU A 213 -4.40 -16.64 5.10
C GLU A 213 -4.36 -15.19 4.61
N TYR A 214 -5.06 -14.34 5.35
CA TYR A 214 -4.77 -12.91 5.38
C TYR A 214 -3.51 -12.65 6.22
N VAL A 215 -2.96 -11.45 6.10
CA VAL A 215 -1.80 -11.02 6.88
C VAL A 215 -2.14 -9.74 7.63
N VAL A 216 -2.04 -9.77 8.97
CA VAL A 216 -2.00 -8.57 9.80
C VAL A 216 -0.67 -7.88 9.52
N PHE A 217 -0.67 -6.87 8.65
CA PHE A 217 0.57 -6.33 8.11
C PHE A 217 1.19 -5.23 8.97
N VAL A 218 0.35 -4.49 9.69
CA VAL A 218 0.77 -3.50 10.69
C VAL A 218 0.27 -3.95 12.05
N ASP A 219 1.06 -3.71 13.09
CA ASP A 219 0.65 -3.99 14.47
C ASP A 219 -0.66 -3.24 14.75
N PRO A 220 -1.69 -3.92 15.29
CA PRO A 220 -2.98 -3.29 15.51
C PRO A 220 -2.92 -2.19 16.56
N TYR A 221 -3.58 -1.07 16.27
CA TYR A 221 -3.96 -0.11 17.29
C TYR A 221 -5.24 -0.58 17.96
N VAL A 222 -5.20 -0.80 19.27
CA VAL A 222 -6.40 -1.19 20.03
C VAL A 222 -7.24 0.06 20.29
N ILE A 223 -8.48 0.03 19.80
CA ILE A 223 -9.44 1.10 20.02
C ILE A 223 -10.21 0.79 21.31
N GLU A 224 -10.02 1.64 22.32
CA GLU A 224 -10.83 1.65 23.53
C GLU A 224 -12.26 2.13 23.17
N ALA A 225 -13.11 1.18 22.79
CA ALA A 225 -14.50 1.43 22.47
C ALA A 225 -15.36 1.08 23.69
N ASP A 226 -15.57 2.05 24.58
CA ASP A 226 -16.44 1.88 25.74
C ASP A 226 -17.91 1.58 25.33
N GLU A 227 -18.33 1.92 24.10
CA GLU A 227 -19.66 1.60 23.57
C GLU A 227 -19.62 1.31 22.05
N GLU A 228 -19.60 0.03 21.65
CA GLU A 228 -19.69 -0.42 20.24
C GLU A 228 -20.83 0.27 19.46
N ASN A 229 -21.98 0.44 20.11
CA ASN A 229 -23.15 1.07 19.50
C ASN A 229 -22.87 2.52 19.09
N ALA A 230 -22.08 3.27 19.86
CA ALA A 230 -21.74 4.64 19.54
C ALA A 230 -20.88 4.74 18.26
N TRP A 231 -19.95 3.80 18.07
CA TRP A 231 -19.16 3.71 16.85
C TRP A 231 -20.01 3.28 15.64
N ARG A 232 -20.88 2.27 15.80
CA ARG A 232 -21.80 1.84 14.73
C ARG A 232 -22.73 2.97 14.30
N GLU A 233 -23.29 3.69 15.26
CA GLU A 233 -24.11 4.86 14.99
C GLU A 233 -23.32 5.98 14.31
N TYR A 234 -22.09 6.25 14.74
CA TYR A 234 -21.22 7.23 14.11
C TYR A 234 -20.97 6.88 12.63
N PHE A 235 -20.50 5.66 12.36
CA PHE A 235 -20.23 5.20 11.00
C PHE A 235 -21.48 5.16 10.13
N GLY A 236 -22.63 4.77 10.68
CA GLY A 236 -23.92 4.84 9.99
C GLY A 236 -24.37 6.26 9.61
N ARG A 237 -23.85 7.29 10.28
CA ARG A 237 -24.11 8.71 9.93
C ARG A 237 -23.14 9.26 8.89
N VAL A 238 -21.87 8.85 8.94
CA VAL A 238 -20.80 9.47 8.13
C VAL A 238 -20.43 8.69 6.87
N LEU A 239 -20.68 7.38 6.84
CA LEU A 239 -20.44 6.55 5.67
C LEU A 239 -21.67 6.56 4.76
N PRO A 240 -21.48 6.63 3.43
CA PRO A 240 -22.57 6.42 2.50
C PRO A 240 -23.14 5.00 2.68
N PRO A 241 -24.47 4.81 2.55
CA PRO A 241 -25.06 3.47 2.60
C PRO A 241 -24.43 2.57 1.54
N GLU A 242 -24.16 1.31 1.88
CA GLU A 242 -23.52 0.34 0.99
C GLU A 242 -24.23 0.28 -0.37
N THR A 243 -23.55 0.75 -1.42
CA THR A 243 -23.89 0.35 -2.79
C THR A 243 -23.27 -1.02 -3.02
N SER A 244 -24.02 -2.07 -2.74
CA SER A 244 -23.65 -3.44 -3.11
C SER A 244 -23.29 -3.46 -4.60
N PRO A 245 -22.08 -3.89 -5.01
CA PRO A 245 -21.77 -4.06 -6.42
C PRO A 245 -22.64 -5.20 -6.94
N ALA A 246 -23.51 -4.90 -7.90
CA ALA A 246 -24.27 -5.89 -8.64
C ALA A 246 -23.28 -6.90 -9.21
N HIS A 247 -23.32 -8.12 -8.68
CA HIS A 247 -22.59 -9.25 -9.23
C HIS A 247 -23.07 -9.45 -10.68
N GLY A 248 -22.28 -8.95 -11.62
CA GLY A 248 -22.41 -9.22 -13.04
C GLY A 248 -22.11 -10.70 -13.26
N SER A 249 -23.17 -11.50 -13.32
CA SER A 249 -23.11 -12.84 -13.88
C SER A 249 -22.95 -12.69 -15.40
N ALA A 250 -21.79 -13.09 -15.90
CA ALA A 250 -21.56 -13.43 -17.31
C ALA A 250 -20.51 -14.54 -17.39
#